data_AF-W7Z298-F1
#
_entry.id   AF-W7Z298-F1
#
_cell.length_a   1.000
_cell.length_b   1.000
_cell.length_c   1.000
_cell.angle_alpha   90.00
_cell.angle_beta   90.00
_cell.angle_gamma   90.00
#
_symmetry.space_group_name_H-M   'P 1'
#
loop_
_entity.id
_entity.type
_entity.pdbx_description
1 polymer ?
#
loop_
_entity_poly.entity_id
_entity_poly.type
_entity_poly.pdbx_seq_one_letter_code
_entity_poly.pdbx_strand_id
1 'polypeptide(L)'
;MNKTISLALTMVLSMSIFSTSASTANAVNAPSAKVTAIKAASGELKQDQFIFGYVDTSGKQILGSDDQSIPNPKRFSNVYSAPGKLEHVTFVKHQKRNEKKDTGRQTEQNFKNDEGELFKLNPNQAKLKANSSVLFAETNAFVGHQFLSFNSVQKASLGRNTIQRIEKIKGLKIERQGIIAQVSAGEQFAAIQFKKVGNKLPQASLVLVTKNGIIFQDFVGNTYADSTWRVNDGGVFDVAQFNLMFITNSKAGYSLGYEWYGEEGLNLELLQQKGTKFRIIQSGGRYTF
;
A
#
# COMPACT_ATOMS: atom_id res chain seq x y z
N MET A 1 -10.34 53.52 -11.95
CA MET A 1 -11.81 53.37 -12.12
C MET A 1 -12.02 52.20 -13.09
N ASN A 2 -12.13 50.97 -12.57
CA ASN A 2 -13.39 50.25 -12.30
C ASN A 2 -14.25 50.02 -13.56
N LYS A 3 -14.24 48.78 -14.09
CA LYS A 3 -15.34 47.78 -13.99
C LYS A 3 -15.06 46.60 -14.94
N THR A 4 -14.71 45.43 -14.42
CA THR A 4 -15.59 44.23 -14.28
C THR A 4 -16.43 43.88 -15.51
N ILE A 5 -16.04 42.80 -16.19
CA ILE A 5 -16.85 42.07 -17.16
C ILE A 5 -17.52 40.91 -16.43
N SER A 6 -18.85 40.95 -16.35
CA SER A 6 -19.72 39.87 -15.90
C SER A 6 -20.50 39.38 -17.11
N LEU A 7 -20.32 38.12 -17.50
CA LEU A 7 -21.11 37.50 -18.55
C LEU A 7 -22.25 36.69 -17.90
N ALA A 8 -23.46 37.24 -18.00
CA ALA A 8 -24.69 36.58 -17.59
C ALA A 8 -25.15 35.59 -18.67
N LEU A 9 -25.49 34.37 -18.25
CA LEU A 9 -26.04 33.32 -19.09
C LEU A 9 -27.56 33.49 -19.16
N THR A 10 -28.06 33.81 -20.36
CA THR A 10 -29.50 33.98 -20.64
C THR A 10 -30.20 32.63 -20.69
N MET A 11 -31.21 32.47 -19.83
CA MET A 11 -32.10 31.32 -19.74
C MET A 11 -33.22 31.49 -20.78
N VAL A 12 -33.36 30.55 -21.72
CA VAL A 12 -34.51 30.51 -22.65
C VAL A 12 -35.52 29.50 -22.15
N LEU A 13 -36.67 30.01 -21.74
CA LEU A 13 -37.88 29.27 -21.42
C LEU A 13 -38.59 28.96 -22.75
N SER A 14 -38.86 27.68 -23.04
CA SER A 14 -39.87 27.31 -24.05
C SER A 14 -40.80 26.28 -23.46
N MET A 15 -42.07 26.66 -23.47
CA MET A 15 -43.22 25.98 -22.89
C MET A 15 -44.04 25.50 -24.09
N SER A 16 -44.22 24.18 -24.23
CA SER A 16 -45.09 23.60 -25.26
C SER A 16 -45.98 22.54 -24.64
N ILE A 17 -47.26 22.67 -25.02
CA ILE A 17 -48.45 22.08 -24.42
C ILE A 17 -48.67 20.65 -24.92
N PHE A 18 -49.29 19.87 -24.04
CA PHE A 18 -49.75 18.49 -24.21
C PHE A 18 -50.43 18.18 -25.55
N SER A 19 -50.07 17.02 -26.11
CA SER A 19 -50.96 16.20 -26.93
C SER A 19 -50.94 14.77 -26.40
N THR A 20 -52.09 14.30 -25.96
CA THR A 20 -52.36 12.95 -25.47
C THR A 20 -52.57 11.99 -26.63
N SER A 21 -51.74 10.96 -26.72
CA SER A 21 -52.06 9.73 -27.43
C SER A 21 -51.88 8.55 -26.47
N ALA A 22 -52.99 7.89 -26.15
CA ALA A 22 -52.98 6.64 -25.41
C ALA A 22 -52.42 5.54 -26.31
N SER A 23 -51.31 4.93 -25.92
CA SER A 23 -50.94 3.60 -26.39
C SER A 23 -50.67 2.72 -25.17
N THR A 24 -51.38 1.60 -25.14
CA THR A 24 -51.23 0.52 -24.16
C THR A 24 -49.89 -0.16 -24.39
N ALA A 25 -48.86 0.26 -23.65
CA ALA A 25 -47.59 -0.45 -23.60
C ALA A 25 -47.65 -1.52 -22.51
N ASN A 26 -47.68 -2.78 -22.94
CA ASN A 26 -47.43 -3.95 -22.11
C ASN A 26 -46.16 -3.73 -21.29
N ALA A 27 -46.30 -3.80 -19.96
CA ALA A 27 -45.17 -3.87 -19.05
C ALA A 27 -44.42 -5.18 -19.31
N VAL A 28 -43.37 -5.12 -20.13
CA VAL A 28 -42.37 -6.18 -20.19
C VAL A 28 -41.62 -6.13 -18.86
N ASN A 29 -41.92 -7.08 -17.98
CA ASN A 29 -41.15 -7.34 -16.77
C ASN A 29 -39.69 -7.62 -17.17
N ALA A 30 -38.85 -6.58 -17.12
CA ALA A 30 -37.42 -6.76 -17.12
C ALA A 30 -37.04 -7.53 -15.85
N PRO A 31 -36.35 -8.68 -15.94
CA PRO A 31 -35.92 -9.37 -14.73
C PRO A 31 -34.95 -8.46 -13.98
N SER A 32 -35.38 -8.03 -12.80
CA SER A 32 -34.53 -7.43 -11.78
C SER A 32 -33.37 -8.39 -11.54
N ALA A 33 -32.20 -8.04 -12.10
CA ALA A 33 -30.96 -8.72 -11.78
C ALA A 33 -30.69 -8.46 -10.29
N LYS A 34 -31.01 -9.45 -9.45
CA LYS A 34 -30.49 -9.51 -8.09
C LYS A 34 -28.98 -9.45 -8.20
N VAL A 35 -28.40 -8.29 -7.91
CA VAL A 35 -26.99 -8.15 -7.57
C VAL A 35 -26.82 -8.99 -6.32
N THR A 36 -26.44 -10.25 -6.53
CA THR A 36 -26.06 -11.14 -5.45
C THR A 36 -24.79 -10.52 -4.91
N ALA A 37 -24.87 -9.89 -3.74
CA ALA A 37 -23.70 -9.44 -3.02
C ALA A 37 -22.79 -10.66 -2.91
N ILE A 38 -21.71 -10.68 -3.70
CA ILE A 38 -20.68 -11.69 -3.58
C ILE A 38 -20.20 -11.54 -2.14
N LYS A 39 -20.55 -12.50 -1.30
CA LYS A 39 -20.04 -12.59 0.06
C LYS A 39 -18.53 -12.54 -0.10
N ALA A 40 -17.91 -11.40 0.26
CA ALA A 40 -16.48 -11.19 0.11
C ALA A 40 -15.79 -12.46 0.59
N ALA A 41 -14.98 -13.07 -0.26
CA ALA A 41 -14.29 -14.29 0.11
C ALA A 41 -13.53 -13.96 1.40
N SER A 42 -13.70 -14.79 2.44
CA SER A 42 -13.04 -14.56 3.72
C SER A 42 -11.55 -14.28 3.47
N GLY A 43 -11.08 -13.08 3.84
CA GLY A 43 -9.71 -12.65 3.63
C GLY A 43 -9.42 -11.79 2.40
N GLU A 44 -10.42 -11.22 1.71
CA GLU A 44 -10.17 -10.11 0.78
C GLU A 44 -9.92 -8.79 1.54
N LEU A 45 -8.83 -8.10 1.19
CA LEU A 45 -8.50 -6.81 1.78
C LEU A 45 -9.13 -5.64 1.01
N LYS A 46 -9.56 -4.61 1.75
CA LYS A 46 -10.15 -3.37 1.20
C LYS A 46 -9.32 -2.16 1.62
N GLN A 47 -8.99 -1.32 0.64
CA GLN A 47 -8.11 -0.15 0.82
C GLN A 47 -8.55 0.77 1.97
N ASP A 48 -9.84 1.06 2.03
CA ASP A 48 -10.43 2.00 2.99
C ASP A 48 -10.34 1.55 4.44
N GLN A 49 -9.97 0.29 4.70
CA GLN A 49 -9.79 -0.24 6.06
C GLN A 49 -8.37 -0.06 6.59
N PHE A 50 -7.49 0.59 5.83
CA PHE A 50 -6.07 0.74 6.15
C PHE A 50 -5.56 2.16 5.93
N ILE A 51 -4.66 2.61 6.80
CA ILE A 51 -3.85 3.82 6.61
C ILE A 51 -2.44 3.56 7.14
N PHE A 52 -1.44 4.23 6.59
CA PHE A 52 -0.08 4.18 7.12
C PHE A 52 0.14 5.26 8.18
N GLY A 53 1.15 5.05 9.03
CA GLY A 53 1.58 6.00 10.05
C GLY A 53 2.99 5.75 10.53
N TYR A 54 3.45 6.57 11.47
CA TYR A 54 4.77 6.43 12.08
C TYR A 54 4.76 6.71 13.58
N VAL A 55 5.72 6.11 14.27
CA VAL A 55 5.79 6.07 15.73
C VAL A 55 6.64 7.24 16.28
N ASP A 56 6.18 7.84 17.38
CA ASP A 56 6.90 8.89 18.08
C ASP A 56 8.14 8.39 18.83
N THR A 57 8.95 9.32 19.36
CA THR A 57 10.15 9.00 20.14
C THR A 57 9.86 8.18 21.41
N SER A 58 8.65 8.25 21.97
CA SER A 58 8.29 7.47 23.17
C SER A 58 7.91 6.01 22.87
N GLY A 59 7.63 5.69 21.60
CA GLY A 59 7.12 4.39 21.20
C GLY A 59 5.67 4.14 21.61
N LYS A 60 4.92 5.19 22.00
CA LYS A 60 3.56 5.09 22.56
C LYS A 60 2.51 5.89 21.81
N GLN A 61 2.94 6.80 20.94
CA GLN A 61 2.06 7.58 20.08
C GLN A 61 2.40 7.32 18.63
N ILE A 62 1.38 7.44 17.78
CA ILE A 62 1.48 7.16 16.36
C ILE A 62 0.69 8.24 15.63
N LEU A 63 1.30 8.82 14.60
CA LEU A 63 0.66 9.80 13.74
C LEU A 63 0.33 9.13 12.40
N GLY A 64 -0.90 9.32 11.90
CA GLY A 64 -1.26 8.91 10.55
C GLY A 64 -0.44 9.71 9.51
N SER A 65 0.08 9.02 8.50
CA SER A 65 0.94 9.59 7.44
C SER A 65 0.17 9.94 6.16
N ASP A 66 -1.15 10.10 6.23
CA ASP A 66 -1.95 10.47 5.06
C ASP A 66 -1.89 11.99 4.88
N ASP A 67 -1.59 12.42 3.65
CA ASP A 67 -1.55 13.85 3.28
C ASP A 67 -2.96 14.48 3.36
N GLN A 68 -4.00 13.65 3.50
CA GLN A 68 -5.38 14.07 3.68
C GLN A 68 -5.91 13.69 5.07
N SER A 69 -6.80 14.54 5.61
CA SER A 69 -7.51 14.20 6.84
C SER A 69 -8.26 12.88 6.68
N ILE A 70 -7.99 11.96 7.60
CA ILE A 70 -8.58 10.63 7.57
C ILE A 70 -10.04 10.74 8.04
N PRO A 71 -11.03 10.40 7.19
CA PRO A 71 -12.41 10.42 7.61
C PRO A 71 -12.66 9.36 8.69
N ASN A 72 -13.30 9.79 9.79
CA ASN A 72 -13.65 8.93 10.92
C ASN A 72 -12.45 8.12 11.48
N PRO A 73 -11.41 8.77 12.03
CA PRO A 73 -10.18 8.09 12.45
C PRO A 73 -10.40 7.09 13.59
N LYS A 74 -11.51 7.21 14.34
CA LYS A 74 -11.88 6.30 15.44
C LYS A 74 -12.13 4.85 15.00
N ARG A 75 -12.36 4.60 13.71
CA ARG A 75 -12.55 3.23 13.18
C ARG A 75 -11.27 2.38 13.19
N PHE A 76 -10.11 3.03 13.20
CA PHE A 76 -8.82 2.35 13.29
C PHE A 76 -8.51 2.03 14.75
N SER A 77 -8.58 0.76 15.09
CA SER A 77 -8.38 0.26 16.46
C SER A 77 -7.11 -0.56 16.62
N ASN A 78 -6.46 -0.89 15.51
CA ASN A 78 -5.34 -1.83 15.44
C ASN A 78 -4.17 -1.20 14.68
N VAL A 79 -2.95 -1.56 15.05
CA VAL A 79 -1.74 -1.29 14.27
C VAL A 79 -0.86 -2.52 14.14
N TYR A 80 -0.24 -2.65 12.97
CA TYR A 80 0.71 -3.70 12.63
C TYR A 80 2.05 -3.06 12.30
N SER A 81 3.09 -3.46 13.02
CA SER A 81 4.47 -2.96 12.90
C SER A 81 5.49 -4.06 12.67
N ALA A 82 5.10 -5.32 12.90
CA ALA A 82 5.94 -6.51 12.75
C ALA A 82 5.05 -7.76 12.62
N PRO A 83 5.60 -8.91 12.21
CA PRO A 83 4.83 -10.15 12.06
C PRO A 83 4.23 -10.60 13.38
N GLY A 84 2.93 -10.88 13.38
CA GLY A 84 2.21 -11.36 14.56
C GLY A 84 2.08 -10.35 15.70
N LYS A 85 2.59 -9.12 15.56
CA LYS A 85 2.43 -8.05 16.54
C LYS A 85 1.24 -7.18 16.17
N LEU A 86 0.08 -7.59 16.64
CA LEU A 86 -1.12 -6.76 16.67
C LEU A 86 -1.11 -5.94 17.95
N GLU A 87 -1.11 -4.62 17.80
CA GLU A 87 -1.24 -3.70 18.91
C GLU A 87 -2.55 -2.92 18.77
N HIS A 88 -3.27 -2.72 19.88
CA HIS A 88 -4.44 -1.87 19.91
C HIS A 88 -4.07 -0.40 20.12
N VAL A 89 -4.86 0.47 19.49
CA VAL A 89 -4.71 1.93 19.57
C VAL A 89 -6.04 2.59 19.81
N THR A 90 -5.99 3.78 20.40
CA THR A 90 -7.14 4.66 20.53
C THR A 90 -6.83 5.99 19.87
N PHE A 91 -7.77 6.49 19.08
CA PHE A 91 -7.71 7.83 18.52
C PHE A 91 -7.78 8.89 19.63
N VAL A 92 -6.87 9.86 19.59
CA VAL A 92 -6.78 10.94 20.56
C VAL A 92 -7.40 12.22 20.00
N LYS A 93 -6.87 12.70 18.88
CA LYS A 93 -7.25 13.97 18.24
C LYS A 93 -6.61 14.09 16.87
N HIS A 94 -7.12 15.04 16.08
CA HIS A 94 -6.34 15.61 14.99
C HIS A 94 -5.27 16.54 15.57
N GLN A 95 -4.01 16.29 15.25
CA GLN A 95 -2.87 17.14 15.59
C GLN A 95 -2.65 18.13 14.45
N LYS A 96 -2.78 19.43 14.75
CA LYS A 96 -2.51 20.49 13.77
C LYS A 96 -1.01 20.68 13.57
N ARG A 97 -0.63 21.01 12.34
CA ARG A 97 0.71 21.47 11.99
C ARG A 97 1.18 22.61 12.89
N ASN A 98 2.44 22.57 13.29
CA ASN A 98 3.14 23.70 13.86
C ASN A 98 3.92 24.44 12.77
N GLU A 99 3.29 25.46 12.17
CA GLU A 99 3.83 26.23 11.04
C GLU A 99 5.23 26.83 11.26
N LYS A 100 5.67 26.99 12.51
CA LYS A 100 6.98 27.58 12.83
C LYS A 100 8.09 26.56 13.05
N LYS A 101 7.75 25.29 13.28
CA LYS A 101 8.70 24.25 13.71
C LYS A 101 8.62 22.97 12.89
N ASP A 102 7.57 22.82 12.09
CA ASP A 102 7.44 21.69 11.19
C ASP A 102 8.58 21.75 10.15
N THR A 103 9.31 20.64 10.04
CA THR A 103 10.39 20.49 9.06
C THR A 103 9.89 19.91 7.73
N GLY A 104 8.60 19.56 7.64
CA GLY A 104 7.99 18.81 6.54
C GLY A 104 8.36 17.32 6.55
N ARG A 105 9.16 16.87 7.53
CA ARG A 105 9.66 15.49 7.62
C ARG A 105 8.75 14.63 8.49
N GLN A 106 8.39 13.45 8.02
CA GLN A 106 7.61 12.46 8.75
C GLN A 106 8.54 11.56 9.59
N THR A 107 9.23 12.18 10.55
CA THR A 107 10.19 11.53 11.45
C THR A 107 9.80 11.72 12.91
N GLU A 108 10.26 10.82 13.77
CA GLU A 108 10.02 10.91 15.22
C GLU A 108 10.47 12.25 15.83
N GLN A 109 11.51 12.90 15.27
CA GLN A 109 12.03 14.19 15.73
C GLN A 109 11.06 15.33 15.41
N ASN A 110 10.35 15.24 14.29
CA ASN A 110 9.37 16.24 13.86
C ASN A 110 7.94 15.93 14.31
N PHE A 111 7.69 14.74 14.86
CA PHE A 111 6.37 14.21 15.21
C PHE A 111 5.43 15.20 15.90
N LYS A 112 5.91 16.02 16.84
CA LYS A 112 5.06 16.98 17.59
C LYS A 112 4.66 18.22 16.79
N ASN A 113 5.32 18.45 15.67
CA ASN A 113 5.10 19.61 14.79
C ASN A 113 4.35 19.23 13.52
N ASP A 114 4.42 17.96 13.13
CA ASP A 114 3.75 17.43 11.94
C ASP A 114 2.22 17.40 12.12
N GLU A 115 1.50 17.43 11.01
CA GLU A 115 0.04 17.32 10.99
C GLU A 115 -0.39 15.86 10.88
N GLY A 116 -1.49 15.49 11.53
CA GLY A 116 -2.10 14.19 11.30
C GLY A 116 -3.00 13.71 12.43
N GLU A 117 -3.62 12.56 12.21
CA GLU A 117 -4.47 11.93 13.22
C GLU A 117 -3.60 11.22 14.25
N LEU A 118 -3.69 11.68 15.50
CA LEU A 118 -2.90 11.18 16.62
C LEU A 118 -3.60 10.01 17.30
N PHE A 119 -2.88 8.90 17.41
CA PHE A 119 -3.29 7.71 18.12
C PHE A 119 -2.33 7.41 19.27
N LYS A 120 -2.82 6.67 20.27
CA LYS A 120 -2.03 6.20 21.40
C LYS A 120 -2.22 4.70 21.57
N LEU A 121 -1.13 3.98 21.87
CA LEU A 121 -1.18 2.58 22.29
C LEU A 121 -1.89 2.45 23.65
N ASN A 122 -2.59 1.34 23.88
CA ASN A 122 -3.20 1.14 25.19
C ASN A 122 -2.10 0.97 26.27
N PRO A 123 -2.36 1.38 27.53
CA PRO A 123 -1.34 1.52 28.56
C PRO A 123 -0.47 0.28 28.83
N ASN A 124 -1.04 -0.91 28.68
CA ASN A 124 -0.41 -2.19 29.06
C ASN A 124 0.39 -2.86 27.93
N GLN A 125 0.43 -2.25 26.75
CA GLN A 125 1.13 -2.82 25.60
C GLN A 125 2.63 -2.52 25.65
N ALA A 126 3.44 -3.23 24.87
CA ALA A 126 4.86 -2.89 24.71
C ALA A 126 5.02 -1.54 24.02
N LYS A 127 6.23 -0.95 24.08
CA LYS A 127 6.56 0.21 23.24
C LYS A 127 6.86 -0.29 21.82
N LEU A 128 6.40 0.45 20.83
CA LEU A 128 6.83 0.25 19.45
C LEU A 128 8.23 0.84 19.24
N LYS A 129 8.91 0.39 18.18
CA LYS A 129 10.20 0.96 17.79
C LYS A 129 9.97 2.42 17.35
N ALA A 130 10.72 3.32 17.95
CA ALA A 130 10.63 4.73 17.61
C ALA A 130 11.01 4.95 16.13
N ASN A 131 10.35 5.91 15.47
CA ASN A 131 10.47 6.19 14.04
C ASN A 131 10.04 5.07 13.07
N SER A 132 9.53 3.92 13.54
CA SER A 132 9.09 2.85 12.63
C SER A 132 7.79 3.20 11.93
N SER A 133 7.61 2.73 10.70
CA SER A 133 6.33 2.79 10.00
C SER A 133 5.37 1.73 10.56
N VAL A 134 4.07 2.03 10.53
CA VAL A 134 3.01 1.10 10.93
C VAL A 134 1.86 1.14 9.95
N LEU A 135 1.10 0.06 9.90
CA LEU A 135 -0.19 0.00 9.21
C LEU A 135 -1.30 0.00 10.24
N PHE A 136 -2.12 1.05 10.28
CA PHE A 136 -3.39 1.03 11.00
C PHE A 136 -4.40 0.17 10.25
N ALA A 137 -5.29 -0.46 11.01
CA ALA A 137 -6.37 -1.26 10.48
C ALA A 137 -7.64 -1.14 11.33
N GLU A 138 -8.79 -1.29 10.67
CA GLU A 138 -10.05 -1.58 11.37
C GLU A 138 -10.00 -2.96 12.04
N THR A 139 -10.85 -3.18 13.06
CA THR A 139 -10.86 -4.42 13.86
C THR A 139 -10.97 -5.69 13.01
N ASN A 140 -11.75 -5.64 11.93
CA ASN A 140 -12.07 -6.79 11.08
C ASN A 140 -11.34 -6.78 9.72
N ALA A 141 -10.37 -5.89 9.52
CA ALA A 141 -9.72 -5.69 8.22
C ALA A 141 -8.95 -6.95 7.74
N PHE A 142 -8.44 -7.76 8.68
CA PHE A 142 -7.71 -9.00 8.41
C PHE A 142 -8.52 -10.27 8.77
N VAL A 143 -9.86 -10.22 8.79
CA VAL A 143 -10.68 -11.42 9.07
C VAL A 143 -10.34 -12.56 8.11
N GLY A 144 -10.00 -13.72 8.67
CA GLY A 144 -9.62 -14.91 7.91
C GLY A 144 -8.15 -14.96 7.49
N HIS A 145 -7.33 -13.99 7.89
CA HIS A 145 -5.89 -14.03 7.68
C HIS A 145 -5.17 -14.72 8.83
N GLN A 146 -4.17 -15.52 8.49
CA GLN A 146 -3.13 -16.00 9.39
C GLN A 146 -1.87 -15.17 9.15
N PHE A 147 -1.34 -14.54 10.19
CA PHE A 147 -0.02 -13.89 10.13
C PHE A 147 1.08 -14.94 10.19
N LEU A 148 2.03 -14.85 9.26
CA LEU A 148 3.15 -15.78 9.16
C LEU A 148 4.38 -15.16 9.79
N SER A 149 5.15 -15.97 10.50
CA SER A 149 6.50 -15.59 10.94
C SER A 149 7.47 -15.62 9.76
N PHE A 150 8.52 -14.81 9.83
CA PHE A 150 9.64 -14.89 8.91
C PHE A 150 10.93 -14.42 9.58
N ASN A 151 12.04 -14.81 8.98
CA ASN A 151 13.36 -14.26 9.29
C ASN A 151 13.75 -13.26 8.20
N SER A 152 14.21 -12.08 8.60
CA SER A 152 14.86 -11.16 7.65
C SER A 152 16.23 -11.73 7.31
N VAL A 153 16.54 -11.84 6.01
CA VAL A 153 17.79 -12.45 5.55
C VAL A 153 18.64 -11.47 4.74
N GLN A 154 18.02 -10.44 4.16
CA GLN A 154 18.64 -9.33 3.43
C GLN A 154 20.03 -9.66 2.84
N LYS A 155 20.04 -10.15 1.58
CA LYS A 155 21.21 -10.48 0.73
C LYS A 155 21.56 -11.98 0.58
N ALA A 156 20.76 -12.91 1.10
CA ALA A 156 20.90 -14.30 0.68
C ALA A 156 20.46 -14.49 -0.77
N SER A 157 21.03 -15.49 -1.45
CA SER A 157 20.71 -15.77 -2.84
C SER A 157 19.59 -16.79 -2.99
N LEU A 158 18.72 -16.55 -3.97
CA LEU A 158 17.76 -17.54 -4.44
C LEU A 158 18.48 -18.78 -4.98
N GLY A 159 17.87 -19.96 -4.76
CA GLY A 159 18.38 -21.21 -5.34
C GLY A 159 18.33 -21.21 -6.87
N ARG A 160 19.27 -21.91 -7.50
CA ARG A 160 19.42 -21.99 -8.97
C ARG A 160 18.12 -22.39 -9.68
N ASN A 161 17.40 -23.38 -9.14
CA ASN A 161 16.13 -23.84 -9.71
C ASN A 161 15.06 -22.74 -9.67
N THR A 162 15.01 -21.96 -8.59
CA THR A 162 14.10 -20.81 -8.47
C THR A 162 14.44 -19.73 -9.48
N ILE A 163 15.71 -19.39 -9.63
CA ILE A 163 16.21 -18.44 -10.65
C ILE A 163 15.75 -18.87 -12.05
N GLN A 164 16.02 -20.13 -12.44
CA GLN A 164 15.64 -20.64 -13.76
C GLN A 164 14.13 -20.59 -14.00
N ARG A 165 13.32 -20.90 -12.99
CA ARG A 165 11.86 -20.81 -13.08
C ARG A 165 11.39 -19.37 -13.29
N ILE A 166 11.97 -18.41 -12.57
CA ILE A 166 11.64 -17.00 -12.71
C ILE A 166 12.03 -16.49 -14.10
N GLU A 167 13.25 -16.77 -14.55
CA GLU A 167 13.70 -16.40 -15.90
C GLU A 167 12.79 -16.96 -16.99
N LYS A 168 12.37 -18.23 -16.85
CA LYS A 168 11.45 -18.89 -17.78
C LYS A 168 10.07 -18.21 -17.80
N ILE A 169 9.52 -17.87 -16.63
CA ILE A 169 8.21 -17.19 -16.53
C ILE A 169 8.28 -15.79 -17.14
N LYS A 170 9.36 -15.06 -16.87
CA LYS A 170 9.50 -13.66 -17.29
C LYS A 170 10.03 -13.51 -18.72
N GLY A 171 10.67 -14.54 -19.28
CA GLY A 171 11.37 -14.45 -20.55
C GLY A 171 12.57 -13.51 -20.50
N LEU A 172 13.13 -13.27 -19.31
CA LEU A 172 14.23 -12.33 -19.06
C LEU A 172 15.29 -12.99 -18.18
N LYS A 173 16.56 -12.66 -18.43
CA LYS A 173 17.67 -13.10 -17.57
C LYS A 173 17.75 -12.24 -16.32
N ILE A 174 18.02 -12.87 -15.19
CA ILE A 174 18.26 -12.16 -13.93
C ILE A 174 19.68 -11.57 -13.97
N GLU A 175 19.79 -10.29 -13.64
CA GLU A 175 21.07 -9.59 -13.45
C GLU A 175 21.47 -9.58 -11.99
N ARG A 176 20.53 -9.22 -11.10
CA ARG A 176 20.73 -9.18 -9.65
C ARG A 176 19.51 -9.77 -8.96
N GLN A 177 19.74 -10.41 -7.83
CA GLN A 177 18.67 -10.88 -6.96
C GLN A 177 19.15 -10.92 -5.51
N GLY A 178 18.19 -10.83 -4.59
CA GLY A 178 18.44 -11.10 -3.19
C GLY A 178 17.15 -11.42 -2.43
N ILE A 179 17.24 -12.30 -1.45
CA ILE A 179 16.18 -12.62 -0.52
C ILE A 179 16.08 -11.48 0.50
N ILE A 180 14.87 -10.94 0.65
CA ILE A 180 14.49 -9.97 1.67
C ILE A 180 14.13 -10.73 2.95
N ALA A 181 13.24 -11.72 2.83
CA ALA A 181 12.73 -12.49 3.96
C ALA A 181 12.51 -13.97 3.63
N GLN A 182 12.76 -14.82 4.63
CA GLN A 182 12.49 -16.26 4.61
C GLN A 182 11.29 -16.56 5.50
N VAL A 183 10.17 -16.97 4.89
CA VAL A 183 8.91 -17.26 5.60
C VAL A 183 8.90 -18.70 6.11
N SER A 184 9.29 -19.63 5.26
CA SER A 184 9.52 -21.05 5.59
C SER A 184 10.51 -21.64 4.59
N ALA A 185 11.02 -22.87 4.77
CA ALA A 185 12.04 -23.45 3.88
C ALA A 185 11.71 -23.43 2.37
N GLY A 186 10.43 -23.35 2.00
CA GLY A 186 9.96 -23.26 0.61
C GLY A 186 9.29 -21.93 0.24
N GLU A 187 9.31 -20.94 1.12
CA GLU A 187 8.64 -19.65 0.93
C GLU A 187 9.61 -18.49 1.20
N GLN A 188 9.86 -17.70 0.16
CA GLN A 188 10.87 -16.64 0.15
C GLN A 188 10.31 -15.39 -0.51
N PHE A 189 10.52 -14.23 0.11
CA PHE A 189 10.27 -12.94 -0.49
C PHE A 189 11.60 -12.33 -0.94
N ALA A 190 11.70 -11.92 -2.21
CA ALA A 190 12.96 -11.51 -2.82
C ALA A 190 12.78 -10.34 -3.79
N ALA A 191 13.85 -9.59 -4.02
CA ALA A 191 13.97 -8.55 -5.03
C ALA A 191 14.79 -9.09 -6.22
N ILE A 192 14.39 -8.72 -7.43
CA ILE A 192 15.01 -9.17 -8.68
C ILE A 192 15.13 -8.00 -9.64
N GLN A 193 16.34 -7.80 -10.17
CA GLN A 193 16.62 -6.95 -11.31
C GLN A 193 16.88 -7.83 -12.53
N PHE A 194 16.19 -7.56 -13.64
CA PHE A 194 16.42 -8.26 -14.90
C PHE A 194 17.44 -7.53 -15.76
N LYS A 195 18.19 -8.29 -16.56
CA LYS A 195 19.06 -7.72 -17.60
C LYS A 195 18.22 -6.92 -18.59
N LYS A 196 18.64 -5.68 -18.86
CA LYS A 196 18.03 -4.83 -19.88
C LYS A 196 18.15 -5.49 -21.26
N VAL A 197 17.08 -5.42 -22.05
CA VAL A 197 17.02 -6.01 -23.40
C VAL A 197 16.96 -4.89 -24.44
N GLY A 198 18.07 -4.65 -25.14
CA GLY A 198 18.18 -3.60 -26.15
C GLY A 198 17.71 -2.24 -25.60
N ASN A 199 16.80 -1.60 -26.32
CA ASN A 199 16.26 -0.28 -25.98
C ASN A 199 15.02 -0.32 -25.07
N LYS A 200 14.62 -1.50 -24.56
CA LYS A 200 13.49 -1.61 -23.63
C LYS A 200 13.84 -0.98 -22.28
N LEU A 201 12.82 -0.50 -21.59
CA LEU A 201 12.96 0.02 -20.23
C LEU A 201 13.47 -1.07 -19.26
N PRO A 202 14.32 -0.71 -18.28
CA PRO A 202 14.73 -1.62 -17.22
C PRO A 202 13.53 -2.24 -16.50
N GLN A 203 13.64 -3.51 -16.11
CA GLN A 203 12.58 -4.22 -15.40
C GLN A 203 13.13 -4.81 -14.11
N ALA A 204 12.31 -4.75 -13.07
CA ALA A 204 12.56 -5.40 -11.79
C ALA A 204 11.26 -6.03 -11.27
N SER A 205 11.38 -6.92 -10.30
CA SER A 205 10.23 -7.46 -9.58
C SER A 205 10.55 -7.69 -8.11
N LEU A 206 9.55 -7.47 -7.26
CA LEU A 206 9.46 -8.18 -6.00
C LEU A 206 8.73 -9.50 -6.25
N VAL A 207 9.25 -10.58 -5.68
CA VAL A 207 8.71 -11.93 -5.88
C VAL A 207 8.46 -12.62 -4.56
N LEU A 208 7.29 -13.25 -4.45
CA LEU A 208 7.01 -14.23 -3.40
C LEU A 208 7.04 -15.62 -4.02
N VAL A 209 8.09 -16.37 -3.70
CA VAL A 209 8.21 -17.78 -4.02
C VAL A 209 7.43 -18.55 -2.97
N THR A 210 6.57 -19.47 -3.41
CA THR A 210 5.78 -20.33 -2.54
C THR A 210 5.88 -21.78 -3.00
N LYS A 211 5.35 -22.70 -2.19
CA LYS A 211 5.20 -24.11 -2.57
C LYS A 211 4.36 -24.29 -3.84
N ASN A 212 3.39 -23.40 -4.06
CA ASN A 212 2.38 -23.54 -5.11
C ASN A 212 2.69 -22.71 -6.37
N GLY A 213 3.70 -21.85 -6.34
CA GLY A 213 4.00 -20.95 -7.46
C GLY A 213 4.81 -19.73 -7.06
N ILE A 214 4.92 -18.79 -8.00
CA ILE A 214 5.64 -17.53 -7.81
C ILE A 214 4.66 -16.39 -8.09
N ILE A 215 4.60 -15.43 -7.18
CA ILE A 215 3.74 -14.25 -7.26
C ILE A 215 4.64 -13.04 -7.48
N PHE A 216 4.28 -12.17 -8.43
CA PHE A 216 5.09 -11.05 -8.87
C PHE A 216 4.43 -9.70 -8.57
N GLN A 217 5.22 -8.75 -8.09
CA GLN A 217 4.97 -7.31 -8.23
C GLN A 217 6.04 -6.78 -9.18
N ASP A 218 5.63 -6.34 -10.37
CA ASP A 218 6.54 -5.91 -11.43
C ASP A 218 6.74 -4.39 -11.40
N PHE A 219 7.98 -3.96 -11.62
CA PHE A 219 8.38 -2.56 -11.69
C PHE A 219 9.02 -2.28 -13.04
N VAL A 220 8.49 -1.29 -13.75
CA VAL A 220 9.07 -0.79 -15.00
C VAL A 220 9.83 0.48 -14.66
N GLY A 221 11.13 0.46 -14.89
CA GLY A 221 11.98 1.63 -14.70
C GLY A 221 11.81 2.65 -15.82
N ASN A 222 12.39 3.83 -15.66
CA ASN A 222 12.45 4.87 -16.68
C ASN A 222 13.78 4.84 -17.44
N THR A 223 14.08 5.89 -18.21
CA THR A 223 15.30 6.00 -19.03
C THR A 223 16.48 6.67 -18.30
N TYR A 224 16.26 7.20 -17.10
CA TYR A 224 17.28 7.87 -16.30
C TYR A 224 18.11 6.84 -15.53
N ALA A 225 19.39 6.71 -15.89
CA ALA A 225 20.24 5.66 -15.36
C ALA A 225 20.57 5.82 -13.87
N ASP A 226 20.48 7.04 -13.33
CA ASP A 226 20.72 7.39 -11.93
C ASP A 226 19.45 7.39 -11.07
N SER A 227 18.27 7.36 -11.69
CA SER A 227 16.97 7.37 -11.01
C SER A 227 15.97 6.46 -11.71
N THR A 228 16.33 5.19 -11.91
CA THR A 228 15.59 4.27 -12.79
C THR A 228 14.23 3.90 -12.23
N TRP A 229 14.13 3.56 -10.96
CA TRP A 229 12.90 3.22 -10.25
C TRP A 229 12.60 4.19 -9.09
N ARG A 230 13.64 4.75 -8.45
CA ARG A 230 13.55 5.80 -7.43
C ARG A 230 14.61 6.86 -7.67
N VAL A 231 14.38 8.05 -7.10
CA VAL A 231 15.38 9.13 -7.09
C VAL A 231 16.69 8.61 -6.51
N ASN A 232 17.78 8.81 -7.25
CA ASN A 232 19.15 8.47 -6.89
C ASN A 232 19.38 6.97 -6.57
N ASP A 233 18.64 6.06 -7.21
CA ASP A 233 18.86 4.61 -7.06
C ASP A 233 20.06 4.07 -7.87
N GLY A 234 20.70 4.92 -8.69
CA GLY A 234 21.88 4.54 -9.47
C GLY A 234 21.60 3.44 -10.50
N GLY A 235 20.34 3.18 -10.85
CA GLY A 235 19.96 2.09 -11.75
C GLY A 235 20.09 0.71 -11.10
N VAL A 236 20.10 0.65 -9.77
CA VAL A 236 20.22 -0.58 -8.99
C VAL A 236 18.96 -0.83 -8.17
N PHE A 237 18.30 -1.94 -8.44
CA PHE A 237 17.19 -2.43 -7.63
C PHE A 237 17.74 -3.21 -6.42
N ASP A 238 18.18 -2.48 -5.40
CA ASP A 238 18.92 -3.05 -4.27
C ASP A 238 17.99 -3.71 -3.24
N VAL A 239 18.24 -5.00 -2.95
CA VAL A 239 17.53 -5.76 -1.91
C VAL A 239 17.64 -5.11 -0.52
N ALA A 240 18.74 -4.40 -0.24
CA ALA A 240 18.96 -3.76 1.05
C ALA A 240 18.00 -2.58 1.29
N GLN A 241 17.38 -2.06 0.25
CA GLN A 241 16.38 -0.99 0.34
C GLN A 241 14.99 -1.50 0.71
N PHE A 242 14.78 -2.82 0.86
CA PHE A 242 13.47 -3.38 1.18
C PHE A 242 13.43 -3.94 2.60
N ASN A 243 12.33 -3.65 3.29
CA ASN A 243 11.99 -4.27 4.56
C ASN A 243 10.58 -4.84 4.51
N LEU A 244 10.43 -6.14 4.80
CA LEU A 244 9.13 -6.75 4.96
C LEU A 244 8.60 -6.42 6.36
N MET A 245 7.42 -5.81 6.46
CA MET A 245 6.78 -5.49 7.74
C MET A 245 6.01 -6.69 8.29
N PHE A 246 5.21 -7.32 7.44
CA PHE A 246 4.43 -8.51 7.77
C PHE A 246 4.05 -9.28 6.51
N ILE A 247 3.71 -10.55 6.67
CA ILE A 247 3.08 -11.37 5.64
C ILE A 247 1.96 -12.21 6.27
N THR A 248 0.88 -12.38 5.52
CA THR A 248 -0.29 -13.14 5.90
C THR A 248 -0.74 -14.06 4.78
N ASN A 249 -1.53 -15.07 5.12
CA ASN A 249 -2.23 -15.94 4.17
C ASN A 249 -3.70 -16.04 4.57
N SER A 250 -4.60 -16.00 3.59
CA SER A 250 -6.02 -16.29 3.74
C SER A 250 -6.52 -17.15 2.58
N LYS A 251 -7.83 -17.46 2.55
CA LYS A 251 -8.43 -18.11 1.38
C LYS A 251 -8.33 -17.29 0.09
N ALA A 252 -8.11 -15.97 0.20
CA ALA A 252 -7.87 -15.09 -0.95
C ALA A 252 -6.39 -15.06 -1.40
N GLY A 253 -5.50 -15.78 -0.70
CA GLY A 253 -4.07 -15.85 -1.01
C GLY A 253 -3.20 -15.05 -0.02
N TYR A 254 -1.96 -14.77 -0.42
CA TYR A 254 -1.02 -14.03 0.42
C TYR A 254 -1.30 -12.53 0.41
N SER A 255 -1.09 -11.88 1.55
CA SER A 255 -0.99 -10.42 1.62
C SER A 255 0.24 -10.02 2.41
N LEU A 256 0.91 -8.94 2.04
CA LEU A 256 2.13 -8.48 2.71
C LEU A 256 2.22 -6.96 2.75
N GLY A 257 2.85 -6.44 3.79
CA GLY A 257 3.22 -5.03 3.91
C GLY A 257 4.74 -4.87 3.82
N TYR A 258 5.25 -3.93 3.05
CA TYR A 258 6.68 -3.65 2.98
C TYR A 258 7.01 -2.16 2.93
N GLU A 259 8.26 -1.85 3.29
CA GLU A 259 8.89 -0.55 3.13
C GLU A 259 9.93 -0.64 2.00
N TRP A 260 10.00 0.40 1.17
CA TRP A 260 11.04 0.59 0.16
C TRP A 260 11.75 1.92 0.37
N TYR A 261 12.93 1.85 0.99
CA TYR A 261 13.79 2.96 1.29
C TYR A 261 14.43 3.55 0.02
N GLY A 262 14.59 4.86 0.00
CA GLY A 262 15.39 5.59 -0.99
C GLY A 262 15.90 6.89 -0.39
N GLU A 263 16.46 7.75 -1.23
CA GLU A 263 17.19 8.94 -0.80
C GLU A 263 16.32 9.92 0.02
N GLU A 264 15.10 10.17 -0.42
CA GLU A 264 14.20 11.17 0.19
C GLU A 264 13.35 10.59 1.34
N GLY A 265 13.28 9.27 1.44
CA GLY A 265 12.50 8.58 2.45
C GLY A 265 12.09 7.19 2.01
N LEU A 266 10.85 6.80 2.27
CA LEU A 266 10.42 5.42 2.00
C LEU A 266 9.00 5.36 1.42
N ASN A 267 8.77 4.42 0.51
CA ASN A 267 7.43 4.04 0.10
C ASN A 267 6.91 2.91 1.00
N LEU A 268 5.61 2.92 1.23
CA LEU A 268 4.88 1.93 2.01
C LEU A 268 3.81 1.30 1.13
N GLU A 269 3.77 -0.02 1.08
CA GLU A 269 2.74 -0.72 0.30
C GLU A 269 2.19 -1.93 1.07
N LEU A 270 0.87 -2.08 1.00
CA LEU A 270 0.13 -3.28 1.35
C LEU A 270 -0.33 -3.94 0.06
N LEU A 271 0.12 -5.16 -0.16
CA LEU A 271 -0.19 -5.97 -1.34
C LEU A 271 -1.09 -7.15 -0.96
N GLN A 272 -1.93 -7.58 -1.89
CA GLN A 272 -2.62 -8.86 -1.85
C GLN A 272 -2.45 -9.63 -3.16
N GLN A 273 -2.33 -10.94 -3.08
CA GLN A 273 -2.27 -11.81 -4.23
C GLN A 273 -3.57 -11.74 -5.05
N LYS A 274 -3.42 -11.68 -6.37
CA LYS A 274 -4.48 -11.90 -7.36
C LYS A 274 -3.91 -12.78 -8.48
N GLY A 275 -4.16 -14.08 -8.40
CA GLY A 275 -3.54 -15.07 -9.27
C GLY A 275 -2.03 -15.14 -9.05
N THR A 276 -1.25 -14.90 -10.11
CA THR A 276 0.23 -14.92 -10.08
C THR A 276 0.84 -13.53 -9.90
N LYS A 277 0.03 -12.52 -9.58
CA LYS A 277 0.49 -11.14 -9.36
C LYS A 277 0.02 -10.62 -8.01
N PHE A 278 0.67 -9.58 -7.53
CA PHE A 278 0.13 -8.74 -6.47
C PHE A 278 -0.77 -7.65 -7.04
N ARG A 279 -1.79 -7.27 -6.28
CA ARG A 279 -2.53 -6.02 -6.41
C ARG A 279 -2.20 -5.14 -5.22
N ILE A 280 -2.06 -3.85 -5.46
CA ILE A 280 -1.91 -2.85 -4.39
C ILE A 280 -3.26 -2.70 -3.70
N ILE A 281 -3.25 -2.80 -2.38
CA ILE A 281 -4.41 -2.54 -1.50
C ILE A 281 -4.32 -1.14 -0.96
N GLN A 282 -3.15 -0.77 -0.43
CA GLN A 282 -2.90 0.55 0.13
C GLN A 282 -1.46 0.93 -0.15
N SER A 283 -1.25 2.21 -0.44
CA SER A 283 0.06 2.79 -0.66
C SER A 283 0.21 4.05 0.18
N GLY A 284 1.43 4.33 0.62
CA GLY A 284 1.78 5.57 1.29
C GLY A 284 3.26 5.87 1.10
N GLY A 285 3.70 6.96 1.70
CA GLY A 285 5.10 7.32 1.74
C GLY A 285 5.42 7.98 3.07
N ARG A 286 6.72 8.02 3.39
CA ARG A 286 7.24 8.92 4.40
C ARG A 286 8.39 9.71 3.82
N TYR A 287 8.31 11.04 3.87
CA TYR A 287 9.45 11.91 3.59
C TYR A 287 10.31 12.01 4.85
N THR A 288 11.53 11.47 4.85
CA THR A 288 12.33 11.32 6.08
C THR A 288 13.71 11.97 6.04
N PHE A 289 14.21 12.39 4.86
CA PHE A 289 15.58 12.86 4.67
C PHE A 289 15.69 14.23 4.04
#